data_AF-A0A5S9M5X4-F1
#
_entry.id   AF-A0A5S9M5X4-F1
#
_cell.length_a   1.000
_cell.length_b   1.000
_cell.length_c   1.000
_cell.angle_alpha   90.00
_cell.angle_beta   90.00
_cell.angle_gamma   90.00
#
_symmetry.space_group_name_H-M   'P 1'
#
loop_
_entity.id
_entity.type
_entity.pdbx_description
1 polymer ?
#
loop_
_entity_poly.entity_id
_entity_poly.type
_entity_poly.pdbx_seq_one_letter_code
_entity_poly.pdbx_strand_id
1 'polypeptide(L)'
;MARVPIIGQFYMMFHDKVGMALFQSDLVKHVNEGAESRGITVKVNSVYYDAGRLVYTFTVDHLNTKEDSVPFIVSNLDHINENFQPSYDNQELIKLKDDRYVGQMEVYTNGQTIKQGQKAPLVISKIGDIVGIGVLNYL
;
A
#
# COMPACT_ATOMS: atom_id res chain seq x y z
N MET A 1 -11.16 0.31 22.90
CA MET A 1 -12.12 0.76 21.86
C MET A 1 -11.29 1.09 20.62
N ALA A 2 -11.19 0.15 19.68
CA ALA A 2 -10.31 0.29 18.52
C ALA A 2 -10.89 1.36 17.59
N ARG A 3 -10.09 2.38 17.22
CA ARG A 3 -10.46 3.35 16.18
C ARG A 3 -10.85 2.57 14.92
N VAL A 4 -12.13 2.59 14.55
CA VAL A 4 -12.54 2.18 13.21
C VAL A 4 -11.76 3.08 12.24
N PRO A 5 -10.95 2.52 11.32
CA PRO A 5 -9.68 3.13 10.97
C PRO A 5 -9.87 4.19 9.89
N ILE A 6 -8.95 5.15 9.82
CA ILE A 6 -8.86 6.24 8.82
C ILE A 6 -8.84 5.68 7.35
N ILE A 7 -8.79 4.36 7.16
CA ILE A 7 -8.80 3.65 5.87
C ILE A 7 -9.89 4.12 4.91
N GLY A 8 -11.13 4.31 5.37
CA GLY A 8 -12.19 4.84 4.50
C GLY A 8 -11.85 6.22 3.92
N GLN A 9 -11.20 7.09 4.70
CA GLN A 9 -10.73 8.39 4.22
C GLN A 9 -9.58 8.27 3.22
N PHE A 10 -8.72 7.26 3.38
CA PHE A 10 -7.63 7.01 2.42
C PHE A 10 -8.20 6.69 1.03
N TYR A 11 -9.22 5.82 0.93
CA TYR A 11 -9.87 5.57 -0.36
C TYR A 11 -10.47 6.83 -0.99
N MET A 12 -11.00 7.76 -0.17
CA MET A 12 -11.46 9.06 -0.70
C MET A 12 -10.31 9.92 -1.22
N MET A 13 -9.17 9.94 -0.51
CA MET A 13 -7.99 10.73 -0.90
C MET A 13 -7.43 10.30 -2.25
N PHE A 14 -7.45 9.00 -2.56
CA PHE A 14 -7.00 8.46 -3.86
C PHE A 14 -8.12 8.38 -4.90
N HIS A 15 -9.32 8.89 -4.61
CA HIS A 15 -10.50 8.76 -5.48
C HIS A 15 -10.87 7.31 -5.85
N ASP A 16 -10.51 6.36 -4.99
CA ASP A 16 -10.74 4.93 -5.15
C ASP A 16 -12.17 4.55 -4.74
N LYS A 17 -13.07 4.64 -5.72
CA LYS A 17 -14.50 4.31 -5.53
C LYS A 17 -14.73 2.82 -5.27
N VAL A 18 -13.89 1.95 -5.82
CA VAL A 18 -14.01 0.49 -5.66
C VAL A 18 -13.60 0.09 -4.25
N GLY A 19 -12.42 0.53 -3.80
CA GLY A 19 -11.95 0.34 -2.43
C GLY A 19 -12.92 0.89 -1.39
N MET A 20 -13.53 2.06 -1.64
CA MET A 20 -14.56 2.60 -0.77
C MET A 20 -15.81 1.70 -0.69
N ALA A 21 -16.32 1.22 -1.83
CA ALA A 21 -17.50 0.35 -1.87
C ALA A 21 -17.23 -1.00 -1.17
N LEU A 22 -16.04 -1.58 -1.37
CA LEU A 22 -15.62 -2.81 -0.72
C LEU A 22 -15.42 -2.61 0.80
N PHE A 23 -14.87 -1.46 1.21
CA PHE A 23 -14.73 -1.10 2.63
C PHE A 23 -16.10 -0.98 3.32
N GLN A 24 -17.06 -0.33 2.68
CA GLN A 24 -18.44 -0.22 3.20
C GLN A 24 -19.15 -1.58 3.30
N SER A 25 -18.72 -2.56 2.50
CA SER A 25 -19.25 -3.92 2.48
C SER A 25 -18.46 -4.91 3.35
N ASP A 26 -17.46 -4.44 4.10
CA ASP A 26 -16.55 -5.26 4.93
C ASP A 26 -15.79 -6.34 4.13
N LEU A 27 -15.52 -6.06 2.84
CA LEU A 27 -14.80 -6.95 1.92
C LEU A 27 -13.31 -6.59 1.79
N VAL A 28 -12.87 -5.55 2.51
CA VAL A 28 -11.47 -5.16 2.59
C VAL A 28 -10.80 -5.93 3.71
N LYS A 29 -9.67 -6.57 3.42
CA LYS A 29 -8.85 -7.19 4.47
C LYS A 29 -8.12 -6.10 5.21
N HIS A 30 -8.44 -5.90 6.48
CA HIS A 30 -7.68 -5.04 7.38
C HIS A 30 -6.34 -5.69 7.73
N VAL A 31 -5.27 -4.96 7.42
CA VAL A 31 -3.90 -5.37 7.66
C VAL A 31 -3.32 -4.43 8.71
N ASN A 32 -2.50 -4.97 9.62
CA ASN A 32 -1.86 -4.18 10.67
C ASN A 32 -0.39 -4.55 10.84
N GLU A 33 0.23 -4.97 9.75
CA GLU A 33 1.64 -5.33 9.73
C GLU A 33 2.44 -4.18 9.14
N GLY A 34 3.67 -4.06 9.63
CA GLY A 34 4.58 -3.04 9.18
C GLY A 34 6.01 -3.49 9.39
N ALA A 35 6.90 -2.75 8.73
CA ALA A 35 8.33 -2.91 8.84
C ALA A 35 8.93 -1.53 9.12
N GLU A 36 10.00 -1.54 9.89
CA GLU A 36 10.81 -0.36 10.12
C GLU A 36 12.16 -0.54 9.43
N SER A 37 12.60 0.46 8.69
CA SER A 37 13.93 0.51 8.09
C SER A 37 14.43 1.93 8.15
N ARG A 38 15.67 2.12 8.60
CA ARG A 38 16.32 3.45 8.71
C ARG A 38 15.50 4.48 9.49
N GLY A 39 14.76 4.03 10.51
CA GLY A 39 13.90 4.88 11.34
C GLY A 39 12.60 5.31 10.66
N ILE A 40 12.26 4.76 9.49
CA ILE A 40 10.98 4.97 8.80
C ILE A 40 10.13 3.73 9.00
N THR A 41 8.89 3.92 9.42
CA THR A 41 7.93 2.84 9.62
C THR A 41 6.95 2.83 8.46
N VAL A 42 6.87 1.72 7.73
CA VAL A 42 5.82 1.49 6.73
C VAL A 42 4.84 0.47 7.29
N LYS A 43 3.55 0.77 7.25
CA LYS A 43 2.48 -0.12 7.73
C LYS A 43 1.40 -0.27 6.68
N VAL A 44 1.12 -1.48 6.20
CA VAL A 44 -0.07 -1.71 5.37
C VAL A 44 -1.29 -1.74 6.28
N ASN A 45 -2.28 -0.93 5.93
CA ASN A 45 -3.52 -0.76 6.67
C ASN A 45 -4.64 -1.62 6.10
N SER A 46 -4.63 -1.82 4.78
CA SER A 46 -5.62 -2.65 4.11
C SER A 46 -5.12 -3.18 2.78
N VAL A 47 -5.73 -4.29 2.37
CA VAL A 47 -5.62 -4.84 1.02
C VAL A 47 -6.99 -5.32 0.57
N TYR A 48 -7.30 -5.14 -0.71
CA TYR A 48 -8.41 -5.82 -1.35
C TYR A 48 -7.99 -6.36 -2.72
N TYR A 49 -8.77 -7.30 -3.23
CA TYR A 49 -8.63 -7.84 -4.58
C TYR A 49 -9.92 -7.59 -5.36
N ASP A 50 -9.81 -6.98 -6.53
CA ASP A 50 -10.93 -6.78 -7.45
C ASP A 50 -10.48 -7.00 -8.90
N ALA A 51 -11.19 -7.86 -9.63
CA ALA A 51 -11.00 -8.07 -11.07
C ALA A 51 -9.53 -8.20 -11.56
N GLY A 52 -8.69 -8.94 -10.83
CA GLY A 52 -7.28 -9.13 -11.19
C GLY A 52 -6.34 -8.02 -10.70
N ARG A 53 -6.80 -7.14 -9.80
CA ARG A 53 -6.02 -6.08 -9.17
C ARG A 53 -6.00 -6.26 -7.66
N LEU A 54 -4.80 -6.30 -7.10
CA LEU A 54 -4.56 -6.10 -5.67
C LEU A 54 -4.31 -4.63 -5.42
N VAL A 55 -4.99 -4.06 -4.43
CA VAL A 55 -4.76 -2.67 -4.04
C VAL A 55 -4.39 -2.62 -2.57
N TYR A 56 -3.20 -2.11 -2.31
CA TYR A 56 -2.65 -1.92 -0.97
C TYR A 56 -2.80 -0.47 -0.57
N THR A 57 -3.31 -0.23 0.63
CA THR A 57 -3.27 1.09 1.26
C THR A 57 -2.35 1.01 2.47
N PHE A 58 -1.37 1.90 2.54
CA PHE A 58 -0.35 1.88 3.58
C PHE A 58 -0.04 3.27 4.10
N THR A 59 0.51 3.32 5.30
CA THR A 59 0.95 4.54 5.97
C THR A 59 2.46 4.49 6.18
N VAL A 60 3.07 5.67 6.12
CA VAL A 60 4.49 5.88 6.37
C VAL A 60 4.62 6.89 7.50
N ASP A 61 5.39 6.52 8.50
CA ASP A 61 5.67 7.34 9.68
C ASP A 61 7.16 7.67 9.77
N HIS A 62 7.49 8.73 10.51
CA HIS A 62 8.85 9.21 10.75
C HIS A 62 9.61 9.62 9.48
N LEU A 63 8.88 10.01 8.43
CA LEU A 63 9.48 10.58 7.23
C LEU A 63 9.86 12.05 7.51
N ASN A 64 11.16 12.34 7.63
CA ASN A 64 11.66 13.67 7.95
C ASN A 64 11.67 14.61 6.72
N THR A 65 10.48 14.91 6.19
CA THR A 65 10.27 15.87 5.11
C THR A 65 9.07 16.78 5.40
N LYS A 66 9.05 17.95 4.75
CA LYS A 66 7.97 18.93 4.84
C LYS A 66 7.08 18.96 3.60
N GLU A 67 7.40 18.14 2.60
CA GLU A 67 6.67 18.08 1.34
C GLU A 67 5.27 17.48 1.56
N ASP A 68 4.27 18.04 0.88
CA ASP A 68 2.89 17.56 0.94
C ASP A 68 2.67 16.28 0.12
N SER A 69 3.54 16.04 -0.88
CA SER A 69 3.60 14.82 -1.66
C SER A 69 5.05 14.32 -1.72
N VAL A 70 5.25 13.01 -1.55
CA VAL A 70 6.59 12.39 -1.62
C VAL A 70 6.53 11.18 -2.55
N PRO A 71 7.38 11.10 -3.59
CA PRO A 71 7.39 9.94 -4.47
C PRO A 71 7.87 8.69 -3.72
N PHE A 72 7.33 7.54 -4.08
CA PHE A 72 7.86 6.25 -3.65
C PHE A 72 8.07 5.34 -4.86
N ILE A 73 8.89 4.31 -4.71
CA ILE A 73 9.14 3.31 -5.74
C ILE A 73 9.00 1.95 -5.11
N VAL A 74 8.12 1.13 -5.67
CA VAL A 74 8.09 -0.30 -5.37
C VAL A 74 9.08 -1.06 -6.23
N SER A 75 9.80 -1.99 -5.63
CA SER A 75 10.73 -2.83 -6.35
C SER A 75 9.96 -3.77 -7.26
N ASN A 76 10.54 -4.00 -8.43
CA ASN A 76 9.98 -4.85 -9.46
C ASN A 76 9.63 -6.23 -8.86
N LEU A 77 8.33 -6.54 -8.77
CA LEU A 77 7.86 -7.86 -8.36
C LEU A 77 8.27 -8.94 -9.38
N ASP A 78 8.76 -8.54 -10.55
CA ASP A 78 9.31 -9.39 -11.61
C ASP A 78 10.35 -10.42 -11.10
N HIS A 79 11.11 -10.11 -10.05
CA HIS A 79 12.07 -11.05 -9.45
C HIS A 79 11.50 -11.88 -8.29
N ILE A 80 10.29 -11.55 -7.81
CA ILE A 80 9.65 -12.17 -6.64
C ILE A 80 8.49 -13.08 -7.09
N ASN A 81 7.78 -12.75 -8.17
CA ASN A 81 6.74 -13.58 -8.77
C ASN A 81 6.36 -13.03 -10.16
N GLU A 82 6.56 -13.79 -11.23
CA GLU A 82 6.16 -13.47 -12.62
C GLU A 82 4.65 -13.18 -12.80
N ASN A 83 3.87 -13.44 -11.75
CA ASN A 83 2.42 -13.31 -11.71
C ASN A 83 1.92 -11.94 -11.24
N PHE A 84 2.80 -11.04 -10.79
CA PHE A 84 2.40 -9.73 -10.26
C PHE A 84 3.14 -8.59 -10.96
N GLN A 85 2.39 -7.62 -11.49
CA GLN A 85 2.93 -6.43 -12.13
C GLN A 85 2.46 -5.18 -11.36
N PRO A 86 3.36 -4.41 -10.73
CA PRO A 86 2.97 -3.18 -10.07
C PRO A 86 2.51 -2.13 -11.10
N SER A 87 1.50 -1.35 -10.72
CA SER A 87 1.16 -0.13 -11.42
C SER A 87 2.21 0.94 -11.10
N TYR A 88 2.73 1.58 -12.14
CA TYR A 88 3.63 2.73 -12.00
C TYR A 88 2.89 4.07 -12.05
N ASP A 89 1.58 4.03 -12.24
CA ASP A 89 0.74 5.21 -12.18
C ASP A 89 0.56 5.65 -10.73
N ASN A 90 0.77 6.95 -10.46
CA ASN A 90 0.51 7.60 -9.18
C ASN A 90 1.26 7.02 -7.96
N GLN A 91 2.58 6.84 -8.07
CA GLN A 91 3.45 6.46 -6.94
C GLN A 91 3.82 7.66 -6.05
N GLU A 92 2.81 8.29 -5.47
CA GLU A 92 2.97 9.42 -4.56
C GLU A 92 2.34 9.14 -3.20
N LEU A 93 3.05 9.55 -2.16
CA LEU A 93 2.54 9.56 -0.80
C LEU A 93 1.90 10.91 -0.52
N ILE A 94 0.68 10.90 0.01
CA ILE A 94 -0.05 12.11 0.40
C ILE A 94 0.16 12.36 1.89
N LYS A 95 0.54 13.59 2.25
CA LYS A 95 0.71 13.98 3.66
C LYS A 95 -0.61 14.02 4.41
N LEU A 96 -0.64 13.43 5.60
CA LEU A 96 -1.74 13.45 6.55
C LEU A 96 -1.58 14.63 7.52
N LYS A 97 -2.67 14.98 8.20
CA LYS A 97 -2.69 16.09 9.19
C LYS A 97 -1.82 15.83 10.43
N ASP A 98 -1.45 14.58 10.67
CA ASP A 98 -0.63 14.15 11.81
C ASP A 98 0.83 13.87 11.41
N ASP A 99 1.31 14.52 10.35
CA ASP A 99 2.67 14.41 9.78
C ASP A 99 3.08 13.02 9.26
N ARG A 100 2.16 12.05 9.32
CA ARG A 100 2.31 10.78 8.60
C ARG A 100 1.98 10.96 7.13
N TYR A 101 2.30 9.95 6.35
CA TYR A 101 1.98 9.89 4.93
C TYR A 101 1.13 8.66 4.64
N VAL A 102 0.29 8.73 3.61
CA VAL A 102 -0.46 7.59 3.09
C VAL A 102 -0.10 7.36 1.63
N GLY A 103 0.06 6.09 1.25
CA GLY A 103 0.24 5.65 -0.12
C GLY A 103 -0.81 4.61 -0.51
N GLN A 104 -1.10 4.56 -1.80
CA GLN A 104 -1.86 3.49 -2.42
C GLN A 104 -1.01 2.86 -3.55
N MET A 105 -0.99 1.53 -3.61
CA MET A 105 -0.28 0.78 -4.64
C MET A 105 -1.19 -0.27 -5.25
N GLU A 106 -1.34 -0.21 -6.57
CA GLU A 106 -2.04 -1.22 -7.35
C GLU A 106 -1.06 -2.24 -7.91
N VAL A 107 -1.42 -3.51 -7.85
CA VAL A 107 -0.64 -4.62 -8.40
C VAL A 107 -1.58 -5.50 -9.22
N TYR A 108 -1.32 -5.58 -10.52
CA TYR A 108 -2.04 -6.44 -11.45
C TYR A 108 -1.59 -7.88 -11.31
N THR A 109 -2.52 -8.83 -11.37
CA THR A 109 -2.23 -10.27 -11.31
C THR A 109 -2.02 -10.89 -12.70
N ASN A 110 -1.92 -10.07 -13.75
CA ASN A 110 -1.70 -10.51 -15.14
C ASN A 110 -2.64 -11.64 -15.60
N GLY A 111 -3.91 -11.61 -15.17
CA GLY A 111 -4.91 -12.61 -15.51
C GLY A 111 -4.86 -13.88 -14.64
N GLN A 112 -3.95 -13.96 -13.67
CA GLN A 112 -3.90 -15.05 -12.70
C GLN A 112 -4.89 -14.81 -11.56
N THR A 113 -5.56 -15.88 -11.14
CA THR A 113 -6.36 -15.85 -9.91
C THR A 113 -5.46 -16.07 -8.71
N ILE A 114 -5.61 -15.25 -7.68
CA ILE A 114 -4.89 -15.41 -6.42
C ILE A 114 -5.40 -16.67 -5.73
N LYS A 115 -4.52 -17.64 -5.51
CA LYS A 115 -4.87 -18.85 -4.76
C LYS A 115 -5.04 -18.50 -3.28
N GLN A 116 -5.96 -19.19 -2.61
CA GLN A 116 -6.13 -19.04 -1.17
C GLN A 116 -4.79 -19.32 -0.45
N GLY A 117 -4.29 -18.35 0.30
CA GLY A 117 -3.01 -18.43 1.02
C GLY A 117 -1.74 -18.17 0.19
N GLN A 118 -1.85 -17.84 -1.10
CA GLN A 118 -0.73 -17.36 -1.91
C GLN A 118 -0.28 -16.01 -1.38
N LYS A 119 1.01 -15.81 -1.09
CA LYS A 119 1.55 -14.51 -0.67
C LYS A 119 1.87 -13.58 -1.83
N ALA A 120 1.49 -12.31 -1.70
CA ALA A 120 1.84 -11.21 -2.59
C ALA A 120 2.58 -10.16 -1.76
N PRO A 121 3.92 -10.12 -1.84
CA PRO A 121 4.69 -9.13 -1.11
C PRO A 121 4.53 -7.74 -1.76
N LEU A 122 4.53 -6.72 -0.92
CA LEU A 122 4.72 -5.32 -1.30
C LEU A 122 6.12 -4.90 -0.83
N VAL A 123 7.00 -4.56 -1.77
CA VAL A 123 8.37 -4.15 -1.45
C VAL A 123 8.56 -2.71 -1.89
N ILE A 124 8.68 -1.80 -0.93
CA ILE A 124 8.95 -0.38 -1.23
C ILE A 124 10.46 -0.20 -1.25
N SER A 125 11.08 -0.08 -2.42
CA SER A 125 12.53 0.15 -2.55
C SER A 125 12.97 1.54 -2.10
N LYS A 126 12.13 2.55 -2.34
CA LYS A 126 12.51 3.96 -2.18
C LYS A 126 11.31 4.80 -1.75
N ILE A 127 11.52 5.75 -0.84
CA ILE A 127 10.60 6.84 -0.50
C ILE A 127 11.41 8.12 -0.46
N GLY A 128 11.03 9.13 -1.25
CA GLY A 128 11.84 10.34 -1.43
C GLY A 128 13.26 9.95 -1.84
N ASP A 129 14.28 10.42 -1.14
CA ASP A 129 15.69 10.04 -1.38
C ASP A 129 16.16 8.80 -0.61
N ILE A 130 15.26 8.15 0.13
CA ILE A 130 15.62 7.10 1.08
C ILE A 130 15.44 5.74 0.42
N VAL A 131 16.55 5.04 0.21
CA VAL A 131 16.62 3.72 -0.45
C VAL A 131 16.69 2.57 0.56
N GLY A 132 16.22 1.39 0.15
CA GLY A 132 16.28 0.15 0.93
C GLY A 132 15.20 0.05 2.00
N ILE A 133 13.98 0.48 1.68
CA ILE A 133 12.82 0.31 2.55
C ILE A 133 12.31 -1.14 2.44
N GLY A 134 11.84 -1.70 3.55
CA GLY A 134 11.73 -3.15 3.73
C GLY A 134 10.67 -3.86 2.87
N VAL A 135 10.73 -5.19 2.90
CA VAL A 135 9.75 -6.12 2.29
C VAL A 135 8.59 -6.31 3.26
N LEU A 136 7.36 -6.16 2.79
CA LEU A 136 6.16 -6.56 3.52
C LEU A 136 5.50 -7.74 2.80
N ASN A 137 5.31 -8.88 3.48
CA ASN A 137 4.76 -10.10 2.87
C ASN A 137 3.28 -10.24 3.23
N TYR A 138 2.36 -10.15 2.25
CA TYR A 138 0.92 -10.24 2.51
C TYR A 138 0.24 -11.41 1.82
N LEU A 139 -1.01 -11.64 2.25
CA LEU A 139 -1.99 -12.70 1.93
C LEU A 139 -1.98 -13.87 2.92
#